data_AF-B1ZGM8-F1
#
_entry.id   AF-B1ZGM8-F1
#
_cell.length_a   1.000
_cell.length_b   1.000
_cell.length_c   1.000
_cell.angle_alpha   90.00
_cell.angle_beta   90.00
_cell.angle_gamma   90.00
#
_symmetry.space_group_name_H-M   'P 1'
#
loop_
_entity.id
_entity.type
_entity.pdbx_description
1 polymer ?
#
loop_
_entity_poly.entity_id
_entity_poly.type
_entity_poly.pdbx_seq_one_letter_code
_entity_poly.pdbx_strand_id
1 'polypeptide(L)' 'METATAGIADALTLTTEGRPAVVVDWKSDVTPAPGTLDHYRAQVRAYLDMTGAERGLIVLMTSGSVIPVLPTKPTESEAA' A
#
# COMPACT_ATOMS: atom_id res chain seq x y z
N MET A 1 -13.85 4.69 -24.85
CA MET A 1 -13.44 5.61 -23.76
C MET A 1 -12.18 5.05 -23.16
N GLU A 2 -11.20 5.91 -22.90
CA GLU A 2 -9.98 5.55 -22.17
C GLU A 2 -10.17 5.90 -20.69
N THR A 3 -9.74 5.01 -19.79
CA THR A 3 -9.86 5.19 -18.33
C THR A 3 -8.47 5.19 -17.72
N ALA A 4 -8.20 6.15 -16.83
CA ALA A 4 -6.98 6.20 -16.02
C ALA A 4 -7.35 6.15 -14.53
N THR A 5 -6.48 5.53 -13.72
CA THR A 5 -6.60 5.51 -12.26
C THR A 5 -5.44 6.30 -11.67
N ALA A 6 -5.72 7.16 -10.68
CA ALA A 6 -4.72 7.97 -10.00
C ALA A 6 -5.00 8.02 -8.49
N GLY A 7 -3.96 8.28 -7.70
CA GLY A 7 -4.04 8.39 -6.24
C GLY A 7 -2.75 8.94 -5.64
N ILE A 8 -2.79 9.25 -4.34
CA ILE A 8 -1.65 9.81 -3.58
C ILE A 8 -1.45 8.95 -2.35
N ALA A 9 -0.27 8.32 -2.26
CA ALA A 9 0.16 7.65 -1.04
C ALA A 9 0.67 8.68 -0.02
N ASP A 10 0.45 8.40 1.26
CA ASP A 10 0.90 9.26 2.35
C ASP A 10 2.44 9.31 2.44
N ALA A 11 3.09 8.15 2.29
CA ALA A 11 4.54 8.05 2.18
C ALA A 11 4.98 6.82 1.38
N LEU A 12 6.18 6.89 0.83
CA LEU A 12 6.87 5.74 0.23
C LEU A 12 8.37 5.81 0.48
N THR A 13 9.01 4.66 0.50
CA THR A 13 10.48 4.55 0.45
C THR A 13 10.93 4.19 -0.96
N LEU A 14 12.18 4.52 -1.29
CA LEU A 14 12.80 4.16 -2.55
C LEU A 14 13.88 3.09 -2.35
N THR A 15 14.05 2.20 -3.33
CA THR A 15 15.23 1.35 -3.45
C THR A 15 16.45 2.18 -3.83
N THR A 16 17.63 1.56 -3.85
CA THR A 16 18.87 2.17 -4.35
C THR A 16 18.77 2.64 -5.80
N GLU A 17 17.89 2.02 -6.60
CA GLU A 17 17.61 2.36 -8.00
C GLU A 17 16.53 3.44 -8.14
N GLY A 18 16.02 3.98 -7.02
CA GLY A 18 14.99 5.01 -7.04
C GLY A 18 13.58 4.49 -7.31
N ARG A 19 13.33 3.18 -7.18
CA ARG A 19 11.99 2.58 -7.36
C ARG A 19 11.22 2.52 -6.04
N PRO A 20 9.88 2.69 -6.01
CA PRO A 20 9.10 2.49 -4.79
C PRO A 20 9.31 1.08 -4.20
N ALA A 21 9.70 1.00 -2.93
CA ALA A 21 9.96 -0.27 -2.24
C ALA A 21 8.86 -0.62 -1.24
N VAL A 22 8.47 0.36 -0.42
CA VAL A 22 7.41 0.24 0.58
C VAL A 22 6.47 1.43 0.47
N VAL A 23 5.17 1.18 0.49
CA VAL A 23 4.13 2.21 0.58
C VAL A 23 3.55 2.22 1.99
N VAL A 24 3.39 3.40 2.58
CA VAL A 24 2.77 3.58 3.90
C VAL A 24 1.54 4.48 3.76
N ASP A 25 0.46 4.07 4.39
CA ASP A 25 -0.79 4.83 4.48
C ASP A 25 -1.29 4.81 5.94
N TRP A 26 -1.62 5.96 6.50
CA TRP A 26 -2.05 6.07 7.90
C TRP A 26 -3.54 6.42 8.02
N LYS A 27 -4.19 5.85 9.04
CA LYS A 27 -5.61 6.08 9.37
C LYS A 27 -5.75 6.42 10.85
N SER A 28 -6.72 7.28 11.18
CA SER A 28 -6.96 7.77 12.55
C SER A 28 -8.18 7.16 13.23
N ASP A 29 -8.88 6.24 12.56
CA ASP A 29 -10.04 5.54 13.11
C ASP A 29 -9.69 4.85 14.45
N VAL A 30 -10.59 4.97 15.43
CA VAL A 30 -10.40 4.42 16.79
C VAL A 30 -10.65 2.92 16.82
N THR A 31 -11.76 2.49 16.22
CA THR A 31 -12.19 1.08 16.17
C THR A 31 -12.81 0.81 14.79
N PRO A 32 -12.00 0.70 13.72
CA PRO A 32 -12.52 0.47 12.38
C PRO A 32 -13.22 -0.89 12.30
N ALA A 33 -14.38 -0.93 11.65
CA ALA A 33 -15.09 -2.18 11.39
C ALA A 33 -14.26 -3.07 10.44
N PRO A 34 -14.45 -4.40 10.45
CA PRO A 34 -13.70 -5.30 9.57
C PRO A 34 -13.75 -4.91 8.07
N GLY A 35 -14.93 -4.53 7.56
CA GLY A 35 -15.07 -4.10 6.16
C GLY A 35 -14.33 -2.80 5.82
N THR A 36 -14.12 -1.92 6.81
CA THR A 36 -13.31 -0.71 6.65
C THR A 36 -11.83 -1.07 6.48
N LEU A 37 -11.33 -2.05 7.25
CA LEU A 37 -9.97 -2.55 7.09
C LEU A 37 -9.75 -3.18 5.72
N ASP A 38 -10.75 -3.90 5.19
CA ASP A 38 -10.67 -4.47 3.85
C ASP A 38 -10.63 -3.40 2.75
N HIS A 39 -11.35 -2.29 2.94
CA HIS A 39 -11.25 -1.14 2.06
C HIS A 39 -9.85 -0.51 2.08
N TYR A 40 -9.25 -0.31 3.26
CA TYR A 40 -7.88 0.20 3.36
C TYR A 40 -6.86 -0.74 2.71
N ARG A 41 -7.03 -2.06 2.88
CA ARG A 41 -6.19 -3.06 2.19
C ARG A 41 -6.32 -2.96 0.67
N ALA A 42 -7.53 -2.78 0.16
CA ALA A 42 -7.76 -2.61 -1.27
C ALA A 42 -7.10 -1.33 -1.81
N GLN A 43 -7.21 -0.22 -1.08
CA GLN A 43 -6.56 1.05 -1.44
C GLN A 43 -5.03 0.90 -1.50
N VAL A 44 -4.41 0.38 -0.44
CA VAL A 44 -2.96 0.18 -0.41
C VAL A 44 -2.52 -0.79 -1.49
N ARG A 45 -3.27 -1.87 -1.75
CA ARG A 45 -2.94 -2.83 -2.80
C ARG A 45 -2.97 -2.19 -4.20
N ALA A 46 -3.89 -1.26 -4.45
CA ALA A 46 -3.88 -0.50 -5.70
C ALA A 46 -2.59 0.32 -5.85
N TYR A 47 -2.06 0.90 -4.77
CA TYR A 47 -0.74 1.57 -4.82
C TYR A 47 0.39 0.60 -5.14
N LEU A 48 0.41 -0.59 -4.52
CA LEU A 48 1.45 -1.59 -4.79
C LEU A 48 1.40 -2.05 -6.25
N ASP A 49 0.20 -2.37 -6.74
CA ASP A 49 0.01 -2.86 -8.11
C ASP A 49 0.35 -1.77 -9.15
N MET A 50 0.12 -0.49 -8.85
CA MET A 50 0.49 0.63 -9.74
C MET A 50 1.98 0.99 -9.69
N THR A 51 2.64 0.80 -8.56
CA THR A 51 4.04 1.26 -8.34
C THR A 51 5.08 0.15 -8.47
N GLY A 52 4.66 -1.12 -8.37
CA GLY A 52 5.57 -2.26 -8.28
C GLY A 52 6.20 -2.45 -6.89
N ALA A 53 5.78 -1.69 -5.88
CA ALA A 53 6.31 -1.83 -4.52
C ALA A 53 5.98 -3.20 -3.93
N GLU A 54 6.96 -3.78 -3.21
CA GLU A 54 6.88 -5.15 -2.71
C GLU A 54 6.00 -5.30 -1.47
N ARG A 55 5.78 -4.21 -0.73
CA ARG A 55 5.04 -4.21 0.53
C ARG A 55 4.29 -2.91 0.77
N GLY A 56 3.09 -3.04 1.30
CA GLY A 56 2.32 -1.93 1.88
C GLY A 56 2.21 -2.05 3.39
N LEU A 57 2.11 -0.92 4.07
CA LEU A 57 1.84 -0.83 5.51
C LEU A 57 0.66 0.11 5.74
N ILE A 58 -0.36 -0.38 6.43
CA ILE A 58 -1.42 0.47 7.00
C ILE A 58 -1.07 0.73 8.45
N VAL A 59 -0.95 2.00 8.83
CA VAL A 59 -0.70 2.41 10.22
C VAL A 59 -2.01 2.93 10.82
N LEU A 60 -2.57 2.19 11.77
CA LEU A 60 -3.72 2.63 12.56
C LEU A 60 -3.20 3.47 13.73
N MET A 61 -3.18 4.78 13.56
CA MET A 61 -2.52 5.71 14.48
C MET A 61 -3.10 5.67 15.90
N THR A 62 -4.41 5.44 16.02
CA THR A 62 -5.08 5.42 17.33
C THR A 62 -4.75 4.17 18.14
N SER A 63 -4.67 3.01 17.50
CA SER A 63 -4.31 1.75 18.19
C SER A 63 -2.81 1.46 18.18
N GLY A 64 -2.04 2.22 17.40
CA GLY A 64 -0.61 1.95 17.13
C GLY A 64 -0.37 0.67 16.32
N SER A 65 -1.42 0.07 15.74
CA SER A 65 -1.30 -1.20 15.03
C SER A 65 -0.80 -0.99 13.60
N VAL A 66 0.08 -1.86 13.13
CA VAL A 66 0.57 -1.87 11.75
C VAL A 66 0.09 -3.14 11.05
N ILE A 67 -0.60 -2.98 9.92
CA ILE A 67 -1.14 -4.09 9.14
C ILE A 67 -0.34 -4.19 7.83
N PRO A 68 0.35 -5.33 7.58
CA PRO A 68 1.04 -5.54 6.32
C PRO A 68 0.04 -5.83 5.19
N VAL A 69 0.32 -5.30 4.00
CA VAL A 69 -0.40 -5.57 2.76
C VAL A 69 0.58 -6.06 1.72
N LEU A 70 0.22 -7.14 1.02
CA LEU A 70 0.99 -7.67 -0.09
C LEU A 70 0.31 -7.30 -1.43
N PRO A 71 1.10 -7.13 -2.51
CA PRO A 71 0.58 -6.89 -3.85
C PRO A 71 -0.29 -8.06 -4.34
N THR A 72 -1.17 -7.82 -5.33
CA THR A 72 -2.00 -8.91 -5.89
C THR A 72 -1.16 -9.90 -6.70
N LYS A 73 -0.11 -9.41 -7.35
CA LYS A 73 0.85 -10.22 -8.11
C LYS A 73 2.21 -10.11 -7.44
N PRO A 74 2.93 -11.23 -7.25
CA PRO A 74 4.33 -11.15 -6.84
C PRO A 74 5.07 -10.30 -7.87
N THR A 75 5.90 -9.36 -7.39
CA THR A 75 6.84 -8.66 -8.24
C THR A 75 7.68 -9.74 -8.93
N GLU A 76 7.74 -9.74 -10.27
CA GLU A 76 8.68 -10.60 -10.98
C GLU A 76 10.07 -10.23 -10.47
N SER A 77 10.66 -11.14 -9.70
CA SER A 77 12.05 -11.00 -9.29
C SER A 77 12.88 -10.98 -10.57
N GLU A 78 13.39 -9.81 -10.95
CA GLU A 78 14.53 -9.71 -11.85
C GLU A 78 15.72 -10.34 -11.13
N ALA A 79 15.76 -11.66 -11.12
CA ALA A 79 16.95 -12.44 -10.88
C ALA A 79 17.80 -12.29 -12.16
N ALA A 80 18.73 -11.34 -12.11
CA ALA A 80 19.87 -11.24 -13.02
C ALA A 80 21.14 -11.63 -12.25
#